data_AF-A0A971HHY9-F1
#
_entry.id   AF-A0A971HHY9-F1
#
_cell.length_a   1.000
_cell.length_b   1.000
_cell.length_c   1.000
_cell.angle_alpha   90.00
_cell.angle_beta   90.00
_cell.angle_gamma   90.00
#
_symmetry.space_group_name_H-M   'P 1'
#
loop_
_entity.id
_entity.type
_entity.pdbx_description
1 polymer ?
#
loop_
_entity_poly.entity_id
_entity_poly.type
_entity_poly.pdbx_seq_one_letter_code
_entity_poly.pdbx_strand_id
1 'polypeptide(L)'
;MKKKKEETFNKKILWGLLLVGVLVVLFLLFRNNNNVKVQFDTDGGSKFNTQFVVKDGKIVKPKKEPVKEGYEFDGWYVNDELFDFDTPVTDKLTLVAKWKKIDEDTVVKYTVNFDTDSGSIVSSMKVEEGKKLLKPTNPKKEGYEFISWQLNGKEYDFNTLIKEDITLIANWKKKEETLNTNNKLIVKFNSNGGSLVNNVTLTSGYRVSKPKDPSRKGYVFKGWFLNNKEFNFNTYINNNITLTAKWEEDLYTIEKSFFQEHSPQVKVTVKKNNIVVGAKSVLTSDERLIGIYHEEHDTILADETDYSKISKVKLNDGTIVSISK
;
A
#
# COMPACT_ATOMS: atom_id res chain seq x y z
N MET A 1 -84.16 -5.76 0.82
CA MET A 1 -82.94 -6.50 1.29
C MET A 1 -83.11 -8.03 1.39
N LYS A 2 -84.32 -8.61 1.54
CA LYS A 2 -84.50 -10.08 1.68
C LYS A 2 -84.19 -10.90 0.41
N LYS A 3 -84.67 -10.49 -0.78
CA LYS A 3 -84.45 -11.21 -2.06
C LYS A 3 -82.97 -11.47 -2.39
N LYS A 4 -82.10 -10.50 -2.13
CA LYS A 4 -80.66 -10.61 -2.45
C LYS A 4 -79.94 -11.61 -1.55
N LYS A 5 -80.40 -11.80 -0.29
CA LYS A 5 -79.88 -12.83 0.63
C LYS A 5 -80.32 -14.23 0.20
N GLU A 6 -81.57 -14.39 -0.22
CA GLU A 6 -82.11 -15.66 -0.73
C GLU A 6 -81.39 -16.15 -2.01
N GLU A 7 -81.14 -15.26 -2.97
CA GLU A 7 -80.39 -15.62 -4.18
C GLU A 7 -78.95 -16.06 -3.87
N THR A 8 -78.28 -15.38 -2.94
CA THR A 8 -76.92 -15.77 -2.53
C THR A 8 -76.88 -17.08 -1.76
N PHE A 9 -77.91 -17.37 -0.98
CA PHE A 9 -78.03 -18.62 -0.23
C PHE A 9 -78.29 -19.81 -1.17
N ASN A 10 -79.22 -19.64 -2.12
CA ASN A 10 -79.53 -20.66 -3.13
C ASN A 10 -78.35 -20.93 -4.07
N LYS A 11 -77.57 -19.90 -4.46
CA LYS A 11 -76.32 -20.11 -5.21
C LYS A 11 -75.31 -20.91 -4.41
N LYS A 12 -75.10 -20.62 -3.11
CA LYS A 12 -74.17 -21.39 -2.27
C LYS A 12 -74.57 -22.87 -2.12
N ILE A 13 -75.87 -23.15 -1.97
CA ILE A 13 -76.39 -24.52 -1.93
C ILE A 13 -76.20 -25.22 -3.29
N LEU A 14 -76.46 -24.52 -4.39
CA LEU A 14 -76.29 -25.07 -5.74
C LEU A 14 -74.81 -25.39 -6.03
N TRP A 15 -73.86 -24.52 -5.67
CA TRP A 15 -72.43 -24.77 -5.78
C TRP A 15 -71.95 -25.90 -4.86
N GLY A 16 -72.53 -26.02 -3.65
CA GLY A 16 -72.26 -27.13 -2.74
C GLY A 16 -72.72 -28.48 -3.30
N LEU A 17 -73.92 -28.54 -3.87
CA LEU A 17 -74.45 -29.74 -4.53
C LEU A 17 -73.67 -30.10 -5.81
N LEU A 18 -73.21 -29.11 -6.56
CA LEU A 18 -72.37 -29.31 -7.75
C LEU A 18 -70.98 -29.87 -7.36
N LEU A 19 -70.40 -29.38 -6.26
CA LEU A 19 -69.13 -29.88 -5.74
C LEU A 19 -69.24 -31.30 -5.18
N VAL A 20 -70.33 -31.62 -4.46
CA VAL A 20 -70.62 -32.98 -3.99
C VAL A 20 -70.89 -33.92 -5.16
N GLY A 21 -71.62 -33.47 -6.18
CA GLY A 21 -71.83 -34.23 -7.43
C GLY A 21 -70.53 -34.52 -8.17
N VAL A 22 -69.63 -33.54 -8.29
CA VAL A 22 -68.29 -33.73 -8.89
C VAL A 22 -67.42 -34.64 -8.02
N LEU A 23 -67.48 -34.55 -6.69
CA LEU A 23 -66.77 -35.46 -5.79
C LEU A 23 -67.32 -36.88 -5.82
N VAL A 24 -68.64 -37.07 -5.98
CA VAL A 24 -69.28 -38.38 -6.15
C VAL A 24 -68.95 -38.97 -7.53
N VAL A 25 -68.92 -38.15 -8.59
CA VAL A 25 -68.47 -38.59 -9.92
C VAL A 25 -66.98 -38.91 -9.92
N LEU A 26 -66.13 -38.12 -9.25
CA LEU A 26 -64.72 -38.45 -9.04
C LEU A 26 -64.58 -39.74 -8.21
N PHE A 27 -65.33 -39.90 -7.13
CA PHE A 27 -65.34 -41.11 -6.30
C PHE A 27 -65.87 -42.34 -7.05
N LEU A 28 -66.83 -42.17 -7.98
CA LEU A 28 -67.33 -43.22 -8.87
C LEU A 28 -66.36 -43.52 -10.03
N LEU A 29 -65.62 -42.53 -10.55
CA LEU A 29 -64.51 -42.73 -11.48
C LEU A 29 -63.32 -43.44 -10.80
N PHE A 30 -63.14 -43.26 -9.49
CA PHE A 30 -62.21 -44.04 -8.68
C PHE A 30 -62.72 -45.45 -8.32
N ARG A 31 -63.98 -45.77 -8.64
CA ARG A 31 -64.59 -47.08 -8.37
C ARG A 31 -64.65 -47.93 -9.64
N ASN A 32 -63.52 -48.08 -10.33
CA ASN A 32 -63.32 -49.17 -11.29
C ASN A 32 -61.86 -49.64 -11.21
N ASN A 33 -61.66 -50.89 -10.81
CA ASN A 33 -60.39 -51.43 -10.30
C ASN A 33 -59.38 -51.81 -11.41
N ASN A 34 -59.29 -51.02 -12.48
CA ASN A 34 -58.45 -51.31 -13.65
C ASN A 34 -57.16 -50.45 -13.69
N ASN A 35 -56.67 -50.02 -12.54
CA ASN A 35 -55.40 -49.29 -12.48
C ASN A 35 -54.22 -50.26 -12.37
N VAL A 36 -53.25 -50.09 -13.27
CA VAL A 36 -51.96 -50.74 -13.28
C VAL A 36 -50.99 -49.97 -12.39
N LYS A 37 -50.30 -50.69 -11.50
CA LYS A 37 -49.24 -50.12 -10.65
C LYS A 37 -47.92 -50.06 -11.42
N VAL A 38 -47.30 -48.88 -11.45
CA VAL A 38 -46.00 -48.63 -12.08
C VAL A 38 -45.01 -48.16 -11.02
N GLN A 39 -43.97 -48.96 -10.77
CA GLN A 39 -42.92 -48.66 -9.81
C GLN A 39 -41.67 -48.14 -10.51
N PHE A 40 -41.03 -47.14 -9.91
CA PHE A 40 -39.74 -46.61 -10.35
C PHE A 40 -38.67 -47.10 -9.36
N ASP A 41 -37.82 -48.01 -9.81
CA ASP A 41 -36.67 -48.48 -9.06
C ASP A 41 -35.43 -47.72 -9.52
N THR A 42 -34.87 -46.90 -8.63
CA THR A 42 -33.76 -46.00 -8.98
C THR A 42 -32.39 -46.66 -8.89
N ASP A 43 -32.31 -47.95 -8.55
CA ASP A 43 -31.02 -48.65 -8.41
C ASP A 43 -30.03 -47.85 -7.56
N GLY A 44 -30.47 -47.43 -6.37
CA GLY A 44 -29.66 -46.63 -5.44
C GLY A 44 -29.63 -45.11 -5.69
N GLY A 45 -30.33 -44.59 -6.69
CA GLY A 45 -30.56 -43.14 -6.86
C GLY A 45 -31.69 -42.56 -5.99
N SER A 46 -31.95 -41.25 -6.12
CA SER A 46 -32.98 -40.51 -5.37
C SER A 46 -34.40 -41.07 -5.57
N LYS A 47 -35.20 -41.23 -4.50
CA LYS A 47 -36.51 -41.89 -4.53
C LYS A 47 -37.55 -41.23 -5.47
N PHE A 48 -38.36 -42.05 -6.15
CA PHE A 48 -39.53 -41.65 -6.94
C PHE A 48 -40.82 -42.26 -6.41
N ASN A 49 -41.93 -41.56 -6.62
CA ASN A 49 -43.25 -42.05 -6.27
C ASN A 49 -43.75 -43.06 -7.31
N THR A 50 -44.43 -44.11 -6.82
CA THR A 50 -45.18 -45.04 -7.67
C THR A 50 -46.32 -44.30 -8.39
N GLN A 51 -46.60 -44.68 -9.63
CA GLN A 51 -47.76 -44.21 -10.38
C GLN A 51 -48.83 -45.30 -10.47
N PHE A 52 -50.09 -44.87 -10.53
CA PHE A 52 -51.24 -45.71 -10.85
C PHE A 52 -51.84 -45.19 -12.15
N VAL A 53 -51.83 -46.02 -13.18
CA VAL A 53 -52.26 -45.65 -14.54
C VAL A 53 -53.44 -46.54 -14.91
N VAL A 54 -54.46 -46.01 -15.56
CA VAL A 54 -55.56 -46.84 -16.09
C VAL A 54 -54.97 -47.83 -17.11
N LYS A 55 -55.42 -49.09 -17.08
CA LYS A 55 -55.02 -50.12 -18.07
C LYS A 55 -55.16 -49.59 -19.50
N ASP A 56 -54.16 -49.87 -20.34
CA ASP A 56 -54.01 -49.36 -21.72
C ASP A 56 -53.73 -47.84 -21.80
N GLY A 57 -53.48 -47.18 -20.66
CA GLY A 57 -53.03 -45.79 -20.57
C GLY A 57 -51.52 -45.65 -20.63
N LYS A 58 -51.03 -44.42 -20.75
CA LYS A 58 -49.59 -44.08 -20.80
C LYS A 58 -49.06 -43.64 -19.44
N ILE A 59 -47.78 -43.90 -19.18
CA ILE A 59 -47.09 -43.43 -17.97
C ILE A 59 -46.71 -41.95 -18.15
N VAL A 60 -46.89 -41.14 -17.10
CA VAL A 60 -46.40 -39.77 -17.12
C VAL A 60 -44.89 -39.78 -16.85
N LYS A 61 -44.08 -39.35 -17.83
CA LYS A 61 -42.64 -39.20 -17.65
C LYS A 61 -42.34 -38.28 -16.46
N PRO A 62 -41.50 -38.70 -15.50
CA PRO A 62 -41.16 -37.83 -14.38
C PRO A 62 -40.48 -36.54 -14.84
N LYS A 63 -40.86 -35.39 -14.25
CA LYS A 63 -40.32 -34.06 -14.62
C LYS A 63 -38.87 -33.84 -14.20
N LYS A 64 -38.39 -34.64 -13.24
CA LYS A 64 -37.01 -34.61 -12.76
C LYS A 64 -36.43 -36.00 -12.98
N GLU A 65 -35.15 -36.04 -13.33
CA GLU A 65 -34.38 -37.28 -13.39
C GLU A 65 -33.95 -37.69 -11.97
N PRO A 66 -33.76 -38.98 -11.70
CA PRO A 66 -33.14 -39.41 -10.47
C PRO A 66 -31.67 -38.98 -10.41
N VAL A 67 -31.16 -38.81 -9.20
CA VAL A 67 -29.76 -38.45 -8.96
C VAL A 67 -29.06 -39.58 -8.19
N LYS A 68 -27.86 -39.97 -8.64
CA LYS A 68 -26.96 -40.94 -7.99
C LYS A 68 -25.54 -40.36 -8.01
N GLU A 69 -24.92 -40.23 -6.84
CA GLU A 69 -23.60 -39.62 -6.71
C GLU A 69 -22.54 -40.38 -7.52
N GLY A 70 -21.76 -39.67 -8.35
CA GLY A 70 -20.74 -40.28 -9.23
C GLY A 70 -21.29 -40.93 -10.51
N TYR A 71 -22.57 -40.76 -10.83
CA TYR A 71 -23.20 -41.33 -12.03
C TYR A 71 -24.08 -40.32 -12.76
N GLU A 72 -24.12 -40.42 -14.09
CA GLU A 72 -25.06 -39.75 -14.98
C GLU A 72 -26.25 -40.68 -15.26
N PHE A 73 -27.48 -40.14 -15.23
CA PHE A 73 -28.69 -40.90 -15.49
C PHE A 73 -28.82 -41.20 -16.98
N ASP A 74 -28.86 -42.47 -17.35
CA ASP A 74 -28.89 -42.92 -18.76
C ASP A 74 -30.34 -43.09 -19.25
N GLY A 75 -31.24 -43.58 -18.39
CA GLY A 75 -32.65 -43.73 -18.74
C GLY A 75 -33.41 -44.70 -17.84
N TRP A 76 -34.70 -44.83 -18.12
CA TRP A 76 -35.58 -45.82 -17.48
C TRP A 76 -35.70 -47.04 -18.38
N TYR A 77 -35.49 -48.23 -17.82
CA TYR A 77 -35.45 -49.48 -18.58
C TYR A 77 -36.48 -50.48 -18.05
N VAL A 78 -36.99 -51.31 -18.95
CA VAL A 78 -37.72 -52.54 -18.63
C VAL A 78 -37.07 -53.67 -19.39
N ASN A 79 -36.77 -54.79 -18.72
CA ASN A 79 -36.12 -55.96 -19.34
C ASN A 79 -34.88 -55.59 -20.16
N ASP A 80 -34.05 -54.69 -19.63
CA ASP A 80 -32.84 -54.14 -20.26
C ASP A 80 -33.03 -53.28 -21.52
N GLU A 81 -34.26 -53.01 -21.95
CA GLU A 81 -34.58 -52.10 -23.06
C GLU A 81 -35.02 -50.71 -22.55
N LEU A 82 -34.61 -49.65 -23.26
CA LEU A 82 -34.97 -48.28 -22.90
C LEU A 82 -36.48 -48.09 -23.07
N PHE A 83 -37.14 -47.64 -22.00
CA PHE A 83 -38.59 -47.52 -21.97
C PHE A 83 -39.08 -46.26 -22.70
N ASP A 84 -39.99 -46.46 -23.65
CA ASP A 84 -40.73 -45.37 -24.30
C ASP A 84 -42.01 -45.05 -23.52
N PHE A 85 -42.07 -43.83 -22.96
CA PHE A 85 -43.22 -43.35 -22.17
C PHE A 85 -44.50 -43.17 -23.00
N ASP A 86 -44.42 -43.22 -24.33
CA ASP A 86 -45.59 -43.26 -25.19
C ASP A 86 -46.20 -44.66 -25.32
N THR A 87 -45.59 -45.69 -24.74
CA THR A 87 -46.09 -47.07 -24.73
C THR A 87 -47.24 -47.24 -23.72
N PRO A 88 -48.42 -47.73 -24.14
CA PRO A 88 -49.49 -48.11 -23.22
C PRO A 88 -49.08 -49.23 -22.26
N VAL A 89 -49.51 -49.15 -21.00
CA VAL A 89 -49.25 -50.19 -19.99
C VAL A 89 -50.47 -51.06 -19.73
N THR A 90 -50.30 -52.38 -19.89
CA THR A 90 -51.37 -53.38 -19.71
C THR A 90 -51.31 -54.06 -18.35
N ASP A 91 -50.12 -54.16 -17.77
CA ASP A 91 -49.82 -54.95 -16.57
C ASP A 91 -48.80 -54.25 -15.66
N LYS A 92 -48.69 -54.73 -14.43
CA LYS A 92 -47.77 -54.18 -13.42
C LYS A 92 -46.36 -54.07 -14.00
N LEU A 93 -45.78 -52.87 -13.92
CA LEU A 93 -44.48 -52.56 -14.51
C LEU A 93 -43.53 -52.00 -13.44
N THR A 94 -42.26 -52.41 -13.50
CA THR A 94 -41.17 -51.77 -12.77
C THR A 94 -40.19 -51.21 -13.79
N LEU A 95 -40.00 -49.90 -13.77
CA LEU A 95 -38.98 -49.20 -14.54
C LEU A 95 -37.73 -49.08 -13.68
N VAL A 96 -36.60 -49.57 -14.18
CA VAL A 96 -35.30 -49.55 -13.49
C VAL A 96 -34.42 -48.46 -14.08
N ALA A 97 -33.87 -47.58 -13.26
CA ALA A 97 -32.92 -46.57 -13.71
C ALA A 97 -31.58 -47.23 -14.08
N LYS A 98 -31.05 -46.92 -15.27
CA LYS A 98 -29.66 -47.23 -15.62
C LYS A 98 -28.80 -45.97 -15.52
N TRP A 99 -27.52 -46.22 -15.26
CA TRP A 99 -26.56 -45.22 -14.86
C TRP A 99 -25.26 -45.39 -15.62
N LYS A 100 -24.70 -44.29 -16.09
CA LYS A 100 -23.35 -44.23 -16.64
C LYS A 100 -22.42 -43.69 -15.55
N LYS A 101 -21.39 -44.46 -15.17
CA LYS A 101 -20.41 -44.00 -14.18
C LYS A 101 -19.67 -42.78 -14.72
N ILE A 102 -19.59 -41.72 -13.93
CA ILE A 102 -18.74 -40.56 -14.23
C ILE A 102 -17.33 -40.94 -13.77
N ASP A 103 -16.42 -41.15 -14.72
CA ASP A 103 -15.01 -41.35 -14.38
C ASP A 103 -14.40 -39.99 -13.99
N GLU A 104 -14.18 -39.79 -12.69
CA GLU A 104 -13.55 -38.58 -12.15
C GLU A 104 -12.15 -38.32 -12.76
N ASP A 105 -11.48 -39.37 -13.26
CA ASP A 105 -10.20 -39.30 -13.97
C ASP A 105 -10.31 -38.72 -15.39
N THR A 106 -11.51 -38.63 -15.96
CA THR A 106 -11.74 -38.03 -17.29
C THR A 106 -12.02 -36.53 -17.23
N VAL A 107 -12.16 -35.96 -16.03
CA VAL A 107 -12.31 -34.52 -15.86
C VAL A 107 -10.95 -33.85 -16.04
N VAL A 108 -10.73 -33.27 -17.23
CA VAL A 108 -9.54 -32.47 -17.51
C VAL A 108 -9.50 -31.29 -16.54
N LYS A 109 -8.40 -31.18 -15.78
CA LYS A 109 -8.15 -30.09 -14.85
C LYS A 109 -6.83 -29.42 -15.22
N TYR A 110 -6.84 -28.10 -15.18
CA TYR A 110 -5.67 -27.27 -15.37
C TYR A 110 -5.20 -26.67 -14.06
N THR A 111 -3.89 -26.50 -13.95
CA THR A 111 -3.22 -25.90 -12.81
C THR A 111 -3.05 -24.41 -13.04
N VAL A 112 -3.55 -23.61 -12.11
CA VAL A 112 -3.29 -22.18 -12.04
C VAL A 112 -2.28 -21.90 -10.94
N ASN A 113 -1.10 -21.42 -11.35
CA ASN A 113 -0.04 -20.98 -10.45
C ASN A 113 -0.15 -19.47 -10.20
N PHE A 114 0.29 -19.04 -9.01
CA PHE A 114 0.29 -17.64 -8.60
C PHE A 114 1.71 -17.20 -8.26
N ASP A 115 2.32 -16.42 -9.14
CA ASP A 115 3.60 -15.78 -8.88
C ASP A 115 3.33 -14.43 -8.21
N THR A 116 3.71 -14.31 -6.95
CA THR A 116 3.42 -13.13 -6.13
C THR A 116 4.47 -12.03 -6.27
N ASP A 117 5.50 -12.23 -7.10
CA ASP A 117 6.63 -11.31 -7.25
C ASP A 117 7.22 -10.93 -5.88
N SER A 118 7.70 -11.94 -5.16
CA SER A 118 8.24 -11.82 -3.78
C SER A 118 7.23 -11.37 -2.71
N GLY A 119 5.93 -11.45 -2.97
CA GLY A 119 4.88 -11.24 -1.98
C GLY A 119 4.64 -12.46 -1.08
N SER A 120 3.60 -12.40 -0.24
CA SER A 120 3.14 -13.54 0.55
C SER A 120 2.65 -14.66 -0.36
N ILE A 121 3.05 -15.91 -0.07
CA ILE A 121 2.73 -17.11 -0.86
C ILE A 121 1.22 -17.27 -1.07
N VAL A 122 0.83 -17.61 -2.30
CA VAL A 122 -0.53 -18.03 -2.69
C VAL A 122 -0.43 -19.41 -3.31
N SER A 123 -1.14 -20.39 -2.75
CA SER A 123 -1.12 -21.78 -3.25
C SER A 123 -1.76 -21.89 -4.63
N SER A 124 -1.22 -22.79 -5.46
CA SER A 124 -1.82 -23.10 -6.76
C SER A 124 -3.19 -23.76 -6.62
N MET A 125 -4.00 -23.65 -7.66
CA MET A 125 -5.36 -24.21 -7.71
C MET A 125 -5.52 -25.11 -8.94
N LYS A 126 -6.31 -26.18 -8.80
CA LYS A 126 -6.76 -27.00 -9.92
C LYS A 126 -8.18 -26.62 -10.30
N VAL A 127 -8.41 -26.32 -11.57
CA VAL A 127 -9.70 -25.90 -12.11
C VAL A 127 -10.09 -26.82 -13.26
N GLU A 128 -11.32 -27.32 -13.26
CA GLU A 128 -11.83 -28.14 -14.37
C GLU A 128 -11.87 -27.31 -15.67
N GLU A 129 -11.61 -27.96 -16.79
CA GLU A 129 -11.67 -27.35 -18.11
C GLU A 129 -13.01 -26.65 -18.33
N GLY A 130 -12.95 -25.43 -18.87
CA GLY A 130 -14.14 -24.63 -19.17
C GLY A 130 -14.82 -24.03 -17.94
N LYS A 131 -14.26 -24.17 -16.72
CA LYS A 131 -14.75 -23.48 -15.52
C LYS A 131 -13.97 -22.19 -15.25
N LYS A 132 -14.58 -21.31 -14.45
CA LYS A 132 -13.96 -20.08 -13.95
C LYS A 132 -13.08 -20.38 -12.74
N LEU A 133 -11.96 -19.69 -12.64
CA LEU A 133 -11.09 -19.71 -11.45
C LEU A 133 -11.74 -18.90 -10.31
N LEU A 134 -11.77 -19.47 -9.10
CA LEU A 134 -12.14 -18.71 -7.91
C LEU A 134 -11.01 -17.73 -7.53
N LYS A 135 -11.36 -16.46 -7.31
CA LYS A 135 -10.37 -15.44 -6.95
C LYS A 135 -9.68 -15.78 -5.62
N PRO A 136 -8.33 -15.87 -5.58
CA PRO A 136 -7.62 -16.12 -4.33
C PRO A 136 -7.64 -14.89 -3.42
N THR A 137 -7.28 -15.08 -2.15
CA THR A 137 -6.96 -13.96 -1.26
C THR A 137 -5.80 -13.16 -1.84
N ASN A 138 -5.91 -11.83 -1.84
CA ASN A 138 -4.86 -10.96 -2.34
C ASN A 138 -3.57 -11.16 -1.51
N PRO A 139 -2.40 -11.30 -2.16
CA PRO A 139 -1.13 -11.39 -1.46
C PRO A 139 -0.78 -10.04 -0.79
N LYS A 140 0.19 -10.07 0.12
CA LYS A 140 0.76 -8.89 0.78
C LYS A 140 2.24 -8.75 0.43
N LYS A 141 2.70 -7.53 0.17
CA LYS A 141 4.12 -7.18 -0.07
C LYS A 141 4.43 -5.88 0.68
N GLU A 142 5.47 -5.90 1.52
CA GLU A 142 5.82 -4.76 2.38
C GLU A 142 6.18 -3.52 1.54
N GLY A 143 5.58 -2.37 1.86
CA GLY A 143 5.77 -1.12 1.09
C GLY A 143 4.98 -1.04 -0.23
N TYR A 144 4.16 -2.05 -0.56
CA TYR A 144 3.35 -2.09 -1.78
C TYR A 144 1.87 -2.37 -1.48
N GLU A 145 1.03 -1.98 -2.43
CA GLU A 145 -0.40 -2.25 -2.52
C GLU A 145 -0.64 -3.18 -3.71
N PHE A 146 -1.38 -4.28 -3.48
CA PHE A 146 -1.76 -5.20 -4.54
C PHE A 146 -2.81 -4.56 -5.44
N ILE A 147 -2.56 -4.53 -6.75
CA ILE A 147 -3.49 -3.96 -7.73
C ILE A 147 -4.32 -5.06 -8.38
N SER A 148 -3.68 -6.02 -9.04
CA SER A 148 -4.38 -7.06 -9.79
C SER A 148 -3.49 -8.27 -10.07
N TRP A 149 -4.10 -9.36 -10.51
CA TRP A 149 -3.39 -10.48 -11.13
C TRP A 149 -3.26 -10.23 -12.63
N GLN A 150 -2.13 -10.60 -13.22
CA GLN A 150 -1.87 -10.44 -14.64
C GLN A 150 -1.55 -11.77 -15.32
N LEU A 151 -2.07 -11.95 -16.52
CA LEU A 151 -1.66 -13.01 -17.45
C LEU A 151 -1.03 -12.34 -18.66
N ASN A 152 0.21 -12.70 -19.00
CA ASN A 152 0.95 -12.12 -20.12
C ASN A 152 0.99 -10.57 -20.11
N GLY A 153 1.17 -10.00 -18.92
CA GLY A 153 1.26 -8.54 -18.71
C GLY A 153 -0.07 -7.78 -18.77
N LYS A 154 -1.21 -8.45 -18.96
CA LYS A 154 -2.55 -7.85 -18.93
C LYS A 154 -3.30 -8.28 -17.69
N GLU A 155 -4.11 -7.38 -17.13
CA GLU A 155 -5.00 -7.71 -16.01
C GLU A 155 -5.91 -8.89 -16.35
N TYR A 156 -5.96 -9.86 -15.43
CA TYR A 156 -6.69 -11.11 -15.60
C TYR A 156 -8.15 -10.95 -15.13
N ASP A 157 -9.10 -11.25 -16.02
CA ASP A 157 -10.52 -11.32 -15.68
C ASP A 157 -10.88 -12.72 -15.16
N PHE A 158 -11.31 -12.80 -13.91
CA PHE A 158 -11.75 -14.04 -13.25
C PHE A 158 -13.05 -14.64 -13.84
N ASN A 159 -13.68 -13.96 -14.80
CA ASN A 159 -14.74 -14.55 -15.61
C ASN A 159 -14.23 -15.38 -16.80
N THR A 160 -12.93 -15.35 -17.07
CA THR A 160 -12.30 -16.16 -18.13
C THR A 160 -12.35 -17.64 -17.76
N LEU A 161 -12.72 -18.47 -18.74
CA LEU A 161 -12.73 -19.93 -18.57
C LEU A 161 -11.31 -20.48 -18.69
N ILE A 162 -10.91 -21.36 -17.78
CA ILE A 162 -9.61 -22.01 -17.80
C ILE A 162 -9.63 -23.14 -18.85
N LYS A 163 -8.66 -23.11 -19.77
CA LYS A 163 -8.50 -24.09 -20.87
C LYS A 163 -7.07 -24.61 -21.03
N GLU A 164 -6.17 -24.16 -20.18
CA GLU A 164 -4.76 -24.57 -20.15
C GLU A 164 -4.17 -24.21 -18.80
N ASP A 165 -3.00 -24.77 -18.49
CA ASP A 165 -2.23 -24.36 -17.33
C ASP A 165 -1.76 -22.91 -17.51
N ILE A 166 -1.98 -22.07 -16.50
CA ILE A 166 -1.60 -20.66 -16.54
C ILE A 166 -0.85 -20.26 -15.27
N THR A 167 -0.04 -19.22 -15.39
CA THR A 167 0.60 -18.56 -14.26
C THR A 167 0.14 -17.11 -14.20
N LEU A 168 -0.48 -16.72 -13.10
CA LEU A 168 -0.91 -15.35 -12.84
C LEU A 168 0.16 -14.65 -12.01
N ILE A 169 0.61 -13.48 -12.48
CA ILE A 169 1.66 -12.68 -11.84
C ILE A 169 1.00 -11.52 -11.09
N ALA A 170 1.40 -11.26 -9.85
CA ALA A 170 0.88 -10.15 -9.06
C ALA A 170 1.42 -8.81 -9.57
N ASN A 171 0.51 -7.87 -9.81
CA ASN A 171 0.82 -6.49 -10.13
C ASN A 171 0.71 -5.61 -8.87
N TRP A 172 1.74 -4.79 -8.64
CA TRP A 172 1.92 -4.02 -7.42
C TRP A 172 2.06 -2.54 -7.70
N LYS A 173 1.47 -1.72 -6.83
CA LYS A 173 1.74 -0.28 -6.76
C LYS A 173 2.53 0.01 -5.49
N LYS A 174 3.66 0.71 -5.60
CA LYS A 174 4.40 1.15 -4.41
C LYS A 174 3.50 2.09 -3.60
N LYS A 175 3.35 1.82 -2.30
CA LYS A 175 2.61 2.73 -1.43
C LYS A 175 3.36 4.06 -1.39
N GLU A 176 2.66 5.15 -1.61
CA GLU A 176 3.21 6.46 -1.33
C GLU A 176 3.49 6.54 0.17
N GLU A 177 4.70 6.94 0.53
CA GLU A 177 5.06 7.18 1.92
C GLU A 177 4.15 8.29 2.43
N THR A 178 3.08 7.91 3.14
CA THR A 178 2.26 8.87 3.87
C THR A 178 3.15 9.45 4.97
N LEU A 179 3.71 10.62 4.70
CA LEU A 179 4.35 11.45 5.71
C LEU A 179 3.36 11.58 6.85
N ASN A 180 3.70 11.01 8.02
CA ASN A 180 2.88 11.12 9.22
C ASN A 180 2.74 12.61 9.57
N THR A 181 1.63 13.22 9.18
CA THR A 181 1.31 14.64 9.37
C THR A 181 1.09 15.04 10.83
N ASN A 182 1.05 14.06 11.74
CA ASN A 182 0.98 14.27 13.18
C ASN A 182 2.32 14.11 13.90
N ASN A 183 3.39 13.70 13.21
CA ASN A 183 4.70 13.55 13.84
C ASN A 183 5.43 14.90 13.86
N LYS A 184 5.34 15.62 14.98
CA LYS A 184 6.12 16.83 15.21
C LYS A 184 7.58 16.46 15.51
N LEU A 185 8.48 16.96 14.69
CA LEU A 185 9.92 16.81 14.82
C LEU A 185 10.54 18.08 15.39
N ILE A 186 11.70 17.95 16.03
CA ILE A 186 12.50 19.05 16.56
C ILE A 186 13.81 19.13 15.77
N VAL A 187 14.08 20.31 15.21
CA VAL A 187 15.40 20.70 14.70
C VAL A 187 16.09 21.50 15.78
N LYS A 188 17.17 20.94 16.34
CA LYS A 188 18.00 21.64 17.32
C LYS A 188 19.12 22.40 16.64
N PHE A 189 19.37 23.63 17.08
CA PHE A 189 20.49 24.45 16.60
C PHE A 189 21.55 24.54 17.70
N ASN A 190 22.64 23.79 17.55
CA ASN A 190 23.80 23.90 18.41
C ASN A 190 24.76 24.96 17.83
N SER A 191 24.72 26.19 18.34
CA SER A 191 25.59 27.29 17.90
C SER A 191 27.08 27.07 18.17
N ASN A 192 27.46 26.00 18.89
CA ASN A 192 28.85 25.59 19.09
C ASN A 192 29.77 26.75 19.53
N GLY A 193 29.38 27.42 20.62
CA GLY A 193 30.08 28.58 21.18
C GLY A 193 29.69 29.95 20.60
N GLY A 194 28.78 30.01 19.62
CA GLY A 194 28.17 31.26 19.17
C GLY A 194 26.92 31.68 19.96
N SER A 195 26.29 32.77 19.54
CA SER A 195 25.04 33.29 20.11
C SER A 195 23.89 32.27 20.03
N LEU A 196 22.95 32.36 20.97
CA LEU A 196 21.79 31.45 21.05
C LEU A 196 20.93 31.48 19.77
N VAL A 197 20.55 30.29 19.30
CA VAL A 197 19.57 30.09 18.23
C VAL A 197 18.50 29.12 18.74
N ASN A 198 17.24 29.53 18.68
CA ASN A 198 16.13 28.72 19.20
C ASN A 198 15.89 27.48 18.33
N ASN A 199 15.51 26.37 18.96
CA ASN A 199 15.08 25.17 18.26
C ASN A 199 13.75 25.40 17.55
N VAL A 200 13.50 24.65 16.47
CA VAL A 200 12.25 24.73 15.71
C VAL A 200 11.52 23.39 15.76
N THR A 201 10.21 23.43 16.00
CA THR A 201 9.32 22.27 15.86
C THR A 201 8.55 22.37 14.56
N LEU A 202 8.54 21.30 13.78
CA LEU A 202 7.88 21.23 12.47
C LEU A 202 7.28 19.85 12.22
N THR A 203 6.31 19.77 11.32
CA THR A 203 5.69 18.50 10.93
C THR A 203 6.65 17.69 10.05
N SER A 204 6.76 16.37 10.28
CA SER A 204 7.58 15.47 9.45
C SER A 204 7.29 15.65 7.95
N GLY A 205 8.34 15.67 7.15
CA GLY A 205 8.28 15.89 5.72
C GLY A 205 8.27 17.37 5.29
N TYR A 206 8.34 18.31 6.23
CA TYR A 206 8.51 19.74 5.92
C TYR A 206 9.98 20.16 5.97
N ARG A 207 10.26 21.33 5.41
CA ARG A 207 11.57 21.98 5.45
C ARG A 207 11.63 22.96 6.63
N VAL A 208 12.81 23.12 7.22
CA VAL A 208 13.06 24.15 8.24
C VAL A 208 13.58 25.42 7.56
N SER A 209 13.10 26.59 7.97
CA SER A 209 13.65 27.87 7.50
C SER A 209 15.05 28.10 8.07
N LYS A 210 15.97 28.64 7.26
CA LYS A 210 17.30 29.02 7.75
C LYS A 210 17.16 30.10 8.84
N PRO A 211 17.72 29.90 10.05
CA PRO A 211 17.70 30.93 11.08
C PRO A 211 18.66 32.07 10.73
N LYS A 212 18.58 33.19 11.46
CA LYS A 212 19.63 34.22 11.43
C LYS A 212 20.97 33.58 11.83
N ASP A 213 22.03 33.91 11.10
CA ASP A 213 23.36 33.38 11.39
C ASP A 213 23.81 33.81 12.81
N PRO A 214 24.29 32.88 13.64
CA PRO A 214 24.79 33.21 14.97
C PRO A 214 26.09 34.00 14.87
N SER A 215 26.48 34.66 15.96
CA SER A 215 27.76 35.38 16.08
C SER A 215 28.66 34.76 17.13
N ARG A 216 29.97 34.67 16.87
CA ARG A 216 31.00 34.22 17.83
C ARG A 216 32.21 35.15 17.71
N LYS A 217 32.65 35.75 18.83
CA LYS A 217 33.76 36.71 18.83
C LYS A 217 35.06 36.05 18.36
N GLY A 218 35.73 36.65 17.37
CA GLY A 218 36.98 36.14 16.79
C GLY A 218 36.81 34.97 15.80
N TYR A 219 35.58 34.75 15.30
CA TYR A 219 35.29 33.68 14.34
C TYR A 219 34.30 34.15 13.27
N VAL A 220 34.47 33.64 12.04
CA VAL A 220 33.50 33.75 10.94
C VAL A 220 32.59 32.52 10.95
N PHE A 221 31.28 32.75 10.88
CA PHE A 221 30.30 31.66 10.73
C PHE A 221 30.40 31.05 9.33
N LYS A 222 30.57 29.73 9.24
CA LYS A 222 30.73 29.00 7.96
C LYS A 222 29.52 28.17 7.56
N GLY A 223 28.47 28.17 8.36
CA GLY A 223 27.24 27.44 8.07
C GLY A 223 26.86 26.42 9.13
N TRP A 224 25.71 25.81 8.89
CA TRP A 224 25.14 24.75 9.71
C TRP A 224 25.50 23.39 9.13
N PHE A 225 25.91 22.45 9.97
CA PHE A 225 26.37 21.13 9.56
C PHE A 225 25.55 20.04 10.24
N LEU A 226 25.22 18.99 9.49
CA LEU A 226 24.65 17.74 9.99
C LEU A 226 25.65 16.63 9.70
N ASN A 227 26.12 15.92 10.71
CA ASN A 227 27.10 14.83 10.58
C ASN A 227 28.33 15.23 9.75
N ASN A 228 28.93 16.38 10.05
CA ASN A 228 30.10 16.97 9.35
C ASN A 228 29.88 17.36 7.88
N LYS A 229 28.66 17.27 7.35
CA LYS A 229 28.29 17.79 6.02
C LYS A 229 27.51 19.09 6.15
N GLU A 230 27.80 20.07 5.30
CA GLU A 230 27.04 21.32 5.25
C GLU A 230 25.57 21.03 4.93
N PHE A 231 24.67 21.63 5.71
CA PHE A 231 23.25 21.34 5.65
C PHE A 231 22.54 22.23 4.62
N ASN A 232 21.80 21.60 3.70
CA ASN A 232 20.97 22.29 2.73
C ASN A 232 19.55 22.49 3.28
N PHE A 233 19.15 23.75 3.49
CA PHE A 233 17.81 24.09 4.01
C PHE A 233 16.66 23.77 3.05
N ASN A 234 16.94 23.35 1.81
CA ASN A 234 15.94 22.77 0.91
C ASN A 234 15.68 21.27 1.14
N THR A 235 16.36 20.64 2.09
CA THR A 235 16.15 19.23 2.45
C THR A 235 14.92 19.06 3.34
N TYR A 236 14.08 18.08 3.01
CA TYR A 236 12.95 17.67 3.84
C TYR A 236 13.42 16.93 5.10
N ILE A 237 12.79 17.21 6.25
CA ILE A 237 13.15 16.65 7.54
C ILE A 237 12.17 15.53 7.92
N ASN A 238 12.68 14.32 8.11
CA ASN A 238 11.87 13.14 8.45
C ASN A 238 12.19 12.53 9.84
N ASN A 239 13.18 13.08 10.54
CA ASN A 239 13.56 12.69 11.90
C ASN A 239 14.07 13.90 12.68
N ASN A 240 14.14 13.79 14.00
CA ASN A 240 14.81 14.80 14.82
C ASN A 240 16.27 14.92 14.39
N ILE A 241 16.75 16.15 14.22
CA ILE A 241 18.13 16.45 13.83
C ILE A 241 18.71 17.54 14.73
N THR A 242 20.04 17.54 14.84
CA THR A 242 20.79 18.64 15.45
C THR A 242 21.74 19.19 14.41
N LEU A 243 21.57 20.46 14.07
CA LEU A 243 22.47 21.21 13.22
C LEU A 243 23.50 21.91 14.10
N THR A 244 24.77 21.70 13.79
CA THR A 244 25.89 22.27 14.54
C THR A 244 26.55 23.38 13.72
N ALA A 245 26.76 24.54 14.33
CA ALA A 245 27.47 25.64 13.69
C ALA A 245 28.96 25.30 13.50
N LYS A 246 29.47 25.59 12.30
CA LYS A 246 30.90 25.53 12.01
C LYS A 246 31.46 26.95 11.94
N TRP A 247 32.65 27.09 12.49
CA TRP A 247 33.35 28.37 12.64
C TRP A 247 34.73 28.26 12.00
N GLU A 248 35.17 29.34 11.37
CA GLU A 248 36.57 29.56 11.00
C GLU A 248 37.10 30.70 11.87
N GLU A 249 38.33 30.59 12.33
CA GLU A 249 38.96 31.66 13.10
C GLU A 249 39.05 32.94 12.26
N ASP A 250 38.65 34.06 12.85
CA ASP A 250 38.82 35.40 12.31
C ASP A 250 39.82 36.13 13.21
N LEU A 251 41.05 35.61 13.24
CA LEU A 251 42.09 36.08 14.14
C LEU A 251 43.03 37.01 13.40
N TYR A 252 43.30 38.15 14.05
CA TYR A 252 44.42 38.98 13.71
C TYR A 252 45.61 38.57 14.57
N THR A 253 46.75 38.30 13.94
CA THR A 253 48.03 38.12 14.63
C THR A 253 48.90 39.33 14.38
N ILE A 254 49.68 39.72 15.39
CA ILE A 254 50.60 40.85 15.31
C ILE A 254 52.00 40.32 15.57
N GLU A 255 52.84 40.40 14.55
CA GLU A 255 54.24 40.00 14.60
C GLU A 255 55.11 41.25 14.73
N LYS A 256 56.09 41.20 15.65
CA LYS A 256 57.07 42.27 15.89
C LYS A 256 58.45 41.75 15.50
N SER A 257 59.20 42.51 14.71
CA SER A 257 60.61 42.21 14.40
C SER A 257 61.43 43.50 14.41
N PHE A 258 62.74 43.40 14.63
CA PHE A 258 63.63 44.54 14.42
C PHE A 258 63.62 44.95 12.95
N PHE A 259 63.63 46.26 12.68
CA PHE A 259 63.76 46.76 11.31
C PHE A 259 65.16 46.49 10.75
N GLN A 260 66.19 46.76 11.56
CA GLN A 260 67.61 46.47 11.30
C GLN A 260 68.33 46.18 12.63
N GLU A 261 69.46 45.50 12.59
CA GLU A 261 70.30 45.24 13.78
C GLU A 261 70.70 46.58 14.41
N HIS A 262 70.50 46.71 15.74
CA HIS A 262 70.72 47.94 16.51
C HIS A 262 69.84 49.17 16.17
N SER A 263 68.79 49.01 15.36
CA SER A 263 67.82 50.10 15.13
C SER A 263 66.85 50.26 16.32
N PRO A 264 66.51 51.50 16.72
CA PRO A 264 65.45 51.75 17.70
C PRO A 264 64.04 51.47 17.14
N GLN A 265 63.91 51.18 15.84
CA GLN A 265 62.63 51.01 15.15
C GLN A 265 62.18 49.55 15.08
N VAL A 266 60.88 49.35 15.28
CA VAL A 266 60.21 48.05 15.23
C VAL A 266 59.39 47.93 13.97
N LYS A 267 59.57 46.84 13.23
CA LYS A 267 58.66 46.42 12.18
C LYS A 267 57.46 45.70 12.79
N VAL A 268 56.27 46.24 12.58
CA VAL A 268 55.00 45.63 13.00
C VAL A 268 54.26 45.10 11.78
N THR A 269 54.00 43.81 11.76
CA THR A 269 53.22 43.12 10.73
C THR A 269 51.92 42.65 11.34
N VAL A 270 50.78 43.02 10.74
CA VAL A 270 49.49 42.45 11.11
C VAL A 270 49.09 41.43 10.06
N LYS A 271 48.71 40.23 10.49
CA LYS A 271 48.13 39.22 9.61
C LYS A 271 46.70 38.95 10.01
N LYS A 272 45.81 38.82 9.03
CA LYS A 272 44.47 38.28 9.21
C LYS A 272 44.47 36.88 8.60
N ASN A 273 44.23 35.85 9.41
CA ASN A 273 44.27 34.45 8.96
C ASN A 273 45.56 34.12 8.16
N ASN A 274 46.72 34.52 8.71
CA ASN A 274 48.07 34.41 8.13
C ASN A 274 48.36 35.24 6.86
N ILE A 275 47.43 36.05 6.37
CA ILE A 275 47.66 36.97 5.25
C ILE A 275 47.99 38.35 5.80
N VAL A 276 49.11 38.95 5.37
CA VAL A 276 49.48 40.32 5.78
C VAL A 276 48.40 41.29 5.33
N VAL A 277 47.92 42.11 6.27
CA VAL A 277 46.92 43.15 6.01
C VAL A 277 47.51 44.53 6.23
N GLY A 278 47.13 45.46 5.37
CA GLY A 278 47.58 46.84 5.44
C GLY A 278 47.15 47.50 6.76
N ALA A 279 48.14 48.04 7.46
CA ALA A 279 47.94 48.71 8.73
C ALA A 279 48.30 50.20 8.61
N LYS A 280 47.47 51.05 9.21
CA LYS A 280 47.57 52.51 9.12
C LYS A 280 48.46 53.11 10.20
N SER A 281 48.34 52.61 11.44
CA SER A 281 49.08 53.15 12.57
C SER A 281 49.19 52.20 13.75
N VAL A 282 50.29 52.29 14.50
CA VAL A 282 50.49 51.58 15.77
C VAL A 282 50.20 52.52 16.93
N LEU A 283 49.50 52.00 17.94
CA LEU A 283 49.00 52.73 19.10
C LEU A 283 49.43 52.03 20.40
N THR A 284 49.61 52.84 21.43
CA THR A 284 49.73 52.40 22.83
C THR A 284 48.35 52.04 23.42
N SER A 285 48.31 51.51 24.64
CA SER A 285 47.06 51.15 25.32
C SER A 285 46.13 52.35 25.54
N ASP A 286 46.72 53.53 25.79
CA ASP A 286 46.10 54.85 25.95
C ASP A 286 45.89 55.59 24.61
N GLU A 287 46.05 54.89 23.48
CA GLU A 287 45.77 55.39 22.13
C GLU A 287 46.70 56.50 21.62
N ARG A 288 47.85 56.70 22.26
CA ARG A 288 48.93 57.53 21.72
C ARG A 288 49.52 56.86 20.47
N LEU A 289 49.60 57.64 19.39
CA LEU A 289 50.24 57.27 18.12
C LEU A 289 51.76 57.12 18.31
N ILE A 290 52.30 55.96 17.90
CA ILE A 290 53.73 55.63 18.04
C ILE A 290 54.36 55.06 16.76
N GLY A 291 53.58 54.92 15.68
CA GLY A 291 54.10 54.48 14.38
C GLY A 291 53.08 54.68 13.27
N ILE A 292 53.57 54.95 12.05
CA ILE A 292 52.76 55.16 10.84
C ILE A 292 53.24 54.27 9.69
N TYR A 293 52.34 53.98 8.75
CA TYR A 293 52.62 53.14 7.58
C TYR A 293 53.83 53.65 6.78
N HIS A 294 54.72 52.74 6.37
CA HIS A 294 55.84 53.03 5.48
C HIS A 294 55.64 52.25 4.16
N GLU A 295 55.44 52.99 3.06
CA GLU A 295 55.04 52.46 1.75
C GLU A 295 56.00 51.42 1.17
N GLU A 296 57.29 51.47 1.51
CA GLU A 296 58.29 50.58 0.91
C GLU A 296 58.24 49.11 1.38
N HIS A 297 57.51 48.80 2.46
CA HIS A 297 57.64 47.50 3.14
C HIS A 297 56.34 46.83 3.60
N ASP A 298 55.17 47.37 3.27
CA ASP A 298 53.87 46.90 3.75
C ASP A 298 53.79 46.71 5.28
N THR A 299 54.60 47.49 6.01
CA THR A 299 54.72 47.39 7.46
C THR A 299 54.78 48.75 8.11
N ILE A 300 54.39 48.79 9.39
CA ILE A 300 54.48 50.00 10.19
C ILE A 300 55.82 50.00 10.93
N LEU A 301 56.53 51.12 10.85
CA LEU A 301 57.66 51.40 11.72
C LEU A 301 57.14 52.16 12.95
N ALA A 302 57.42 51.62 14.14
CA ALA A 302 57.16 52.30 15.40
C ALA A 302 58.46 52.86 15.97
N ASP A 303 58.50 54.17 16.24
CA ASP A 303 59.59 54.85 16.94
C ASP A 303 59.40 54.70 18.46
N GLU A 304 59.60 53.49 18.98
CA GLU A 304 59.50 53.21 20.41
C GLU A 304 60.53 52.15 20.81
N THR A 305 61.46 52.52 21.70
CA THR A 305 62.51 51.61 22.21
C THR A 305 61.95 50.54 23.16
N ASP A 306 60.75 50.77 23.71
CA ASP A 306 60.03 49.83 24.57
C ASP A 306 58.88 49.14 23.82
N TYR A 307 59.22 48.02 23.18
CA TYR A 307 58.32 47.14 22.43
C TYR A 307 57.08 46.68 23.20
N SER A 308 57.12 46.73 24.54
CA SER A 308 56.00 46.34 25.41
C SER A 308 54.84 47.35 25.36
N LYS A 309 55.10 48.60 24.94
CA LYS A 309 54.09 49.65 24.84
C LYS A 309 53.22 49.52 23.58
N ILE A 310 53.69 48.83 22.55
CA ILE A 310 52.90 48.52 21.34
C ILE A 310 51.76 47.59 21.75
N SER A 311 50.53 48.14 21.78
CA SER A 311 49.35 47.46 22.35
C SER A 311 48.17 47.36 21.38
N LYS A 312 48.06 48.26 20.40
CA LYS A 312 46.96 48.33 19.45
C LYS A 312 47.50 48.65 18.05
N VAL A 313 46.85 48.15 17.00
CA VAL A 313 47.13 48.51 15.61
C VAL A 313 45.83 48.88 14.92
N LYS A 314 45.80 50.04 14.27
CA LYS A 314 44.67 50.47 13.44
C LYS A 314 44.95 50.08 12.00
N LEU A 315 44.04 49.32 11.39
CA LEU A 315 44.10 48.89 10.01
C LEU A 315 43.66 50.00 9.04
N ASN A 316 43.95 49.82 7.75
CA ASN A 316 43.58 50.77 6.70
C ASN A 316 42.07 50.98 6.58
N ASP A 317 41.27 49.94 6.88
CA ASP A 317 39.80 49.99 6.92
C ASP A 317 39.25 50.64 8.21
N GLY A 318 40.13 51.05 9.14
CA GLY A 318 39.77 51.66 10.42
C GLY A 318 39.59 50.68 11.58
N THR A 319 39.63 49.37 11.35
CA THR A 319 39.57 48.34 12.40
C THR A 319 40.72 48.50 13.39
N ILE A 320 40.43 48.44 14.70
CA ILE A 320 41.47 48.45 15.74
C ILE A 320 41.66 47.03 16.26
N VAL A 321 42.86 46.50 16.08
CA VAL A 321 43.29 45.21 16.58
C VAL A 321 44.11 45.42 17.84
N SER A 322 43.71 44.80 18.94
CA SER A 322 44.53 44.78 20.16
C SER A 322 45.53 43.63 20.10
N ILE A 323 46.76 43.89 20.54
CA ILE A 323 47.76 42.85 20.75
C ILE A 323 47.34 42.08 22.00
N SER A 324 47.06 40.78 21.88
CA SER A 324 46.95 39.92 23.05
C SER A 324 48.32 39.88 23.74
N LYS A 325 48.36 40.23 25.03
CA LYS A 325 49.57 40.08 25.86
C LYS A 325 50.03 38.64 25.95
#